data_AF-A0AAE0A2A5-F1
#
_entry.id   AF-A0AAE0A2A5-F1
#
_cell.length_a   1.000
_cell.length_b   1.000
_cell.length_c   1.000
_cell.angle_alpha   90.00
_cell.angle_beta   90.00
_cell.angle_gamma   90.00
#
_symmetry.space_group_name_H-M   'P 1'
#
loop_
_entity.id
_entity.type
_entity.pdbx_description
1 polymer ?
#
loop_
_entity_poly.entity_id
_entity_poly.type
_entity_poly.pdbx_seq_one_letter_code
_entity_poly.pdbx_strand_id
1 'polypeptide(L)'
;MVKFGSLRKAISTLQKEIEVLLAQAQLKGTMNTVREKEKILKKVNREGLARFAMVMWGVWSNRNQLTHSKTGRKPGEIIDWVAGLLEEFQGSQIALTSTFPPDISSSSSGWQPPPIGNLKLNSDAAVPLDGTSFGVGAVIRDAEGQVVVAMSLCL
;
A
#
# COMPACT_ATOMS: atom_id res chain seq x y z
N MET A 1 -53.50 -38.17 27.97
CA MET A 1 -52.17 -38.53 27.43
C MET A 1 -51.70 -37.40 26.52
N VAL A 2 -51.04 -36.37 27.07
CA VAL A 2 -50.76 -35.11 26.35
C VAL A 2 -49.31 -35.06 25.85
N LYS A 3 -49.16 -35.21 24.52
CA LYS A 3 -48.31 -34.42 23.61
C LYS A 3 -46.83 -34.13 23.99
N PHE A 4 -46.04 -35.13 24.38
CA PHE A 4 -44.56 -35.00 24.42
C PHE A 4 -43.95 -34.55 23.07
N GLY A 5 -44.54 -34.96 21.94
CA GLY A 5 -44.11 -34.51 20.61
C GLY A 5 -44.37 -33.03 20.32
N SER A 6 -45.34 -32.40 21.00
CA SER A 6 -45.63 -30.96 20.84
C SER A 6 -44.62 -30.10 21.57
N LEU A 7 -44.18 -30.55 22.76
CA LEU A 7 -43.16 -29.84 23.54
C LEU A 7 -41.79 -29.90 22.85
N ARG A 8 -41.40 -31.07 22.32
CA ARG A 8 -40.13 -31.22 21.58
C ARG A 8 -40.07 -30.35 20.33
N LYS A 9 -41.18 -30.25 19.59
CA LYS A 9 -41.29 -29.35 18.43
C LYS A 9 -41.17 -27.89 18.86
N ALA A 10 -41.87 -27.48 19.90
CA ALA A 10 -41.79 -26.11 20.43
C ALA A 10 -40.35 -25.73 20.85
N ILE A 11 -39.64 -26.62 21.54
CA ILE A 11 -38.23 -26.40 21.92
C ILE A 11 -37.33 -26.26 20.68
N SER A 12 -37.50 -27.11 19.67
CA SER A 12 -36.71 -27.02 18.43
C SER A 12 -37.00 -25.76 17.63
N THR A 13 -38.24 -25.27 17.66
CA THR A 13 -38.63 -24.01 17.02
C THR A 13 -37.98 -22.83 17.74
N LEU A 14 -38.06 -22.80 19.08
CA LEU A 14 -37.43 -21.75 19.88
C LEU A 14 -35.90 -21.72 19.72
N GLN A 15 -35.24 -22.88 19.64
CA GLN A 15 -33.80 -22.95 19.39
C GLN A 15 -33.44 -22.34 18.03
N LYS A 16 -34.19 -22.67 16.98
CA LYS A 16 -33.98 -22.07 15.64
C LYS A 16 -34.24 -20.57 15.65
N GLU A 17 -35.26 -20.09 16.35
CA GLU A 17 -35.54 -18.66 16.46
C GLU A 17 -34.41 -17.90 17.17
N ILE A 18 -33.85 -18.48 18.23
CA ILE A 18 -32.69 -17.91 18.93
C ILE A 18 -31.46 -17.84 18.01
N GLU A 19 -31.17 -18.91 17.27
CA GLU A 19 -30.05 -18.94 16.32
C GLU A 19 -30.20 -17.88 15.22
N VAL A 20 -31.41 -17.71 14.68
CA VAL A 20 -31.70 -16.68 13.68
C VAL A 20 -31.50 -15.28 14.25
N LEU A 21 -31.98 -15.02 15.48
CA LEU A 21 -31.81 -13.72 16.14
C LEU A 21 -30.34 -13.41 16.44
N LEU A 22 -29.56 -14.40 16.85
CA LEU A 22 -28.11 -14.24 17.08
C LEU A 22 -27.38 -13.91 15.77
N ALA A 23 -27.69 -14.61 14.67
CA ALA A 23 -27.10 -14.34 13.36
C ALA A 23 -27.46 -12.93 12.84
N GLN A 24 -28.71 -12.50 13.03
CA GLN A 24 -29.15 -11.15 12.68
C GLN A 24 -28.46 -10.06 13.51
N ALA A 25 -28.27 -10.29 14.81
CA ALA A 25 -27.55 -9.37 15.68
C ALA A 25 -26.07 -9.23 15.27
N GLN A 26 -25.41 -10.35 14.93
CA GLN A 26 -24.03 -10.34 14.42
C GLN A 26 -23.89 -9.62 13.08
N LEU A 27 -24.83 -9.87 12.14
CA LEU A 27 -24.84 -9.17 10.85
C LEU A 27 -25.04 -7.66 11.03
N LYS A 28 -25.98 -7.26 11.89
CA LYS A 28 -26.26 -5.85 12.17
C LYS A 28 -25.07 -5.15 12.85
N GLY A 29 -24.37 -5.84 13.75
CA GLY A 29 -23.12 -5.37 14.34
C GLY A 29 -22.04 -5.15 13.28
N THR A 30 -21.84 -6.14 12.40
CA THR A 30 -20.86 -6.08 11.30
C THR A 30 -21.15 -4.91 10.36
N MET A 31 -22.42 -4.72 9.96
CA MET A 31 -22.81 -3.61 9.07
C MET A 31 -22.61 -2.24 9.73
N ASN A 32 -22.85 -2.10 11.03
CA ASN A 32 -22.59 -0.85 11.75
C ASN A 32 -21.09 -0.52 11.77
N THR A 33 -20.22 -1.52 12.02
CA THR A 33 -18.77 -1.32 11.99
C THR A 33 -18.27 -0.94 10.60
N VAL A 34 -18.78 -1.57 9.53
CA VAL A 34 -18.44 -1.21 8.15
C VAL A 34 -18.87 0.23 7.84
N ARG A 35 -20.10 0.61 8.23
CA ARG A 35 -20.64 1.96 8.02
C ARG A 35 -19.85 3.03 8.78
N GLU A 36 -19.40 2.74 10.00
CA GLU A 36 -18.53 3.64 10.76
C GLU A 36 -17.15 3.79 10.11
N LYS A 37 -16.54 2.69 9.66
CA LYS A 37 -15.28 2.73 8.90
C LYS A 37 -15.44 3.56 7.62
N GLU A 38 -16.50 3.37 6.86
CA GLU A 38 -16.80 4.19 5.68
C GLU A 38 -16.99 5.66 6.02
N LYS A 39 -17.66 5.97 7.15
CA LYS A 39 -17.87 7.34 7.61
C LYS A 39 -16.55 8.00 8.02
N ILE A 40 -15.63 7.25 8.63
CA ILE A 40 -14.27 7.70 8.95
C ILE A 40 -13.46 7.91 7.67
N LEU A 41 -13.48 6.94 6.75
CA LEU A 41 -12.81 7.04 5.45
C LEU A 41 -13.32 8.21 4.60
N LYS A 42 -14.63 8.50 4.65
CA LYS A 42 -15.24 9.67 4.00
C LYS A 42 -14.90 11.00 4.70
N LYS A 43 -14.51 10.96 5.98
CA LYS A 43 -14.08 12.13 6.75
C LYS A 43 -12.57 12.40 6.68
N VAL A 44 -11.78 11.41 6.26
CA VAL A 44 -10.35 11.59 6.04
C VAL A 44 -10.16 12.45 4.80
N ASN A 45 -9.69 13.69 5.00
CA ASN A 45 -9.30 14.57 3.92
C ASN A 45 -8.12 13.94 3.15
N ARG A 46 -8.38 13.42 1.95
CA ARG A 46 -7.37 12.77 1.09
C ARG A 46 -6.19 13.71 0.81
N GLU A 47 -6.46 14.99 0.62
CA GLU A 47 -5.43 16.01 0.43
C GLU A 47 -4.60 16.22 1.70
N GLY A 48 -5.27 16.29 2.85
CA GLY A 48 -4.59 16.39 4.15
C GLY A 48 -3.71 15.18 4.44
N LEU A 49 -4.17 13.97 4.11
CA LEU A 49 -3.40 12.75 4.27
C LEU A 49 -2.19 12.72 3.32
N ALA A 50 -2.37 13.14 2.06
CA ALA A 50 -1.28 13.23 1.10
C ALA A 50 -0.20 14.22 1.55
N ARG A 51 -0.60 15.41 2.01
CA ARG A 51 0.32 16.41 2.58
C ARG A 51 1.06 15.86 3.80
N PHE A 52 0.35 15.23 4.73
CA PHE A 52 0.95 14.63 5.92
C PHE A 52 1.96 13.54 5.55
N ALA A 53 1.61 12.64 4.63
CA ALA A 53 2.50 11.60 4.13
C ALA A 53 3.76 12.18 3.46
N MET A 54 3.59 13.23 2.64
CA MET A 54 4.70 13.91 1.98
C MET A 54 5.65 14.59 2.97
N VAL A 55 5.12 15.22 4.03
CA VAL A 55 5.95 15.80 5.10
C VAL A 55 6.73 14.71 5.84
N MET A 56 6.09 13.60 6.22
CA MET A 56 6.79 12.47 6.87
C MET A 56 7.91 11.91 5.97
N TRP A 57 7.62 11.70 4.69
CA TRP A 57 8.60 11.25 3.71
C TRP A 57 9.75 12.26 3.56
N GLY A 58 9.45 13.56 3.49
CA GLY A 58 10.47 14.61 3.39
C GLY A 58 11.41 14.65 4.58
N VAL A 59 10.87 14.51 5.80
CA VAL A 59 11.67 14.42 7.04
C VAL A 59 12.58 13.19 7.01
N TRP A 60 12.04 12.03 6.66
CA TRP A 60 12.82 10.79 6.55
C TRP A 60 13.90 10.90 5.46
N SER A 61 13.56 11.45 4.30
CA SER A 61 14.47 11.66 3.17
C SER A 61 15.60 12.62 3.53
N ASN A 62 15.29 13.71 4.24
CA ASN A 62 16.29 14.65 4.73
C ASN A 62 17.24 14.02 5.75
N ARG A 63 16.70 13.20 6.67
CA ARG A 63 17.50 12.43 7.63
C ARG A 63 18.46 11.47 6.91
N ASN A 64 18.00 10.81 5.86
CA ASN A 64 18.83 9.90 5.07
C ASN A 64 19.94 10.66 4.33
N GLN A 65 19.65 11.82 3.74
CA GLN A 65 20.67 12.67 3.10
C GLN A 65 21.73 13.13 4.10
N LEU A 66 21.34 13.55 5.31
CA LEU A 66 22.31 13.93 6.34
C LEU A 66 23.22 12.76 6.74
N THR A 67 22.70 11.54 6.74
CA THR A 67 23.45 10.32 7.11
C THR A 67 24.43 9.89 6.02
N HIS A 68 24.01 9.90 4.76
CA HIS A 68 24.79 9.31 3.65
C HIS A 68 25.55 10.34 2.81
N SER A 69 25.05 11.57 2.75
CA SER A 69 25.53 12.63 1.86
C SER A 69 26.09 13.84 2.61
N LYS A 70 26.08 13.81 3.96
CA LYS A 70 26.48 14.92 4.88
C LYS A 70 25.87 16.29 4.51
N THR A 71 24.79 16.27 3.76
CA THR A 71 24.09 17.44 3.23
C THR A 71 22.61 17.27 3.54
N GLY A 72 21.91 18.37 3.79
CA GLY A 72 20.52 18.34 4.16
C GLY A 72 19.89 19.71 4.03
N ARG A 73 18.56 19.71 3.87
CA ARG A 73 17.72 20.91 3.81
C ARG A 73 17.44 21.41 5.22
N LYS A 74 17.26 22.72 5.35
CA LYS A 74 16.78 23.34 6.59
C LYS A 74 15.32 22.93 6.83
N PRO A 75 14.87 22.86 8.09
CA PRO A 75 13.50 22.44 8.40
C PRO A 75 12.41 23.22 7.65
N GLY A 76 12.57 24.53 7.48
CA GLY A 76 11.63 25.37 6.72
C GLY A 76 11.57 25.01 5.23
N GLU A 77 12.70 24.66 4.63
CA GLU A 77 12.80 24.30 3.21
C GLU A 77 12.17 22.95 2.90
N ILE A 78 12.06 22.04 3.89
CA ILE A 78 11.45 20.73 3.69
C ILE A 78 9.96 20.88 3.34
N ILE A 79 9.25 21.79 4.00
CA ILE A 79 7.81 21.99 3.78
C ILE A 79 7.54 22.49 2.36
N ASP A 80 8.25 23.53 1.93
CA ASP A 80 8.10 24.09 0.58
C ASP A 80 8.49 23.07 -0.49
N TRP A 81 9.57 22.32 -0.24
CA TRP A 81 10.04 21.27 -1.16
C TRP A 81 9.02 20.15 -1.35
N VAL A 82 8.48 19.60 -0.25
CA VAL A 82 7.49 18.50 -0.37
C VAL A 82 6.14 18.98 -0.88
N ALA A 83 5.78 20.24 -0.62
CA ALA A 83 4.58 20.85 -1.18
C ALA A 83 4.68 20.97 -2.71
N GLY A 84 5.82 21.49 -3.21
CA GLY A 84 6.07 21.60 -4.65
C GLY A 84 6.06 20.24 -5.35
N LEU A 85 6.70 19.22 -4.75
CA LEU A 85 6.68 17.86 -5.29
C LEU A 85 5.26 17.27 -5.36
N LEU A 86 4.43 17.52 -4.34
CA LEU A 86 3.05 17.04 -4.32
C LEU A 86 2.20 17.72 -5.40
N GLU A 87 2.38 19.02 -5.60
CA GLU A 87 1.71 19.80 -6.64
C GLU A 87 2.10 19.32 -8.04
N GLU A 88 3.40 19.14 -8.29
CA GLU A 88 3.92 18.62 -9.56
C GLU A 88 3.34 17.23 -9.88
N PHE A 89 3.32 16.34 -8.88
CA PHE A 89 2.74 15.01 -9.03
C PHE A 89 1.24 15.09 -9.37
N GLN A 90 0.48 15.90 -8.64
CA GLN A 90 -0.95 16.07 -8.87
C GLN A 90 -1.24 16.65 -10.27
N GLY A 91 -0.47 17.67 -10.69
CA GLY A 91 -0.56 18.23 -12.04
C GLY A 91 -0.28 17.19 -13.12
N SER A 92 0.74 16.35 -12.91
CA SER A 92 1.10 15.27 -13.84
C SER A 92 0.01 14.20 -13.96
N GLN A 93 -0.64 13.83 -12.85
CA GLN A 93 -1.75 12.86 -12.87
C GLN A 93 -2.98 13.39 -13.64
N ILE A 94 -3.27 14.69 -13.52
CA ILE A 94 -4.35 15.34 -14.27
C ILE A 94 -4.04 15.31 -15.77
N ALA A 95 -2.81 15.65 -16.16
CA ALA A 95 -2.37 15.64 -17.57
C ALA A 95 -2.47 14.24 -18.21
N LEU A 96 -2.07 13.20 -17.48
CA LEU A 96 -2.16 11.80 -17.93
C LEU A 96 -3.62 11.34 -18.10
N THR A 97 -4.50 11.71 -17.17
CA THR A 97 -5.93 11.35 -17.22
C THR A 97 -6.66 12.07 -18.37
N SER A 98 -6.20 13.25 -18.78
CA SER A 98 -6.78 14.01 -19.90
C SER A 98 -6.33 13.53 -21.28
N THR A 99 -5.23 12.76 -21.37
CA THR A 99 -4.57 12.44 -22.65
C THR A 99 -4.77 10.99 -23.08
N PHE A 100 -5.11 10.08 -22.16
CA PHE A 100 -5.29 8.65 -22.45
C PHE A 100 -6.71 8.17 -22.09
N PRO A 101 -7.42 7.44 -22.96
CA PRO A 101 -8.69 6.81 -22.60
C PRO A 101 -8.51 5.81 -21.45
N PRO A 102 -9.56 5.52 -20.64
CA PRO A 102 -9.44 4.87 -19.33
C PRO A 102 -9.00 3.39 -19.34
N ASP A 103 -8.63 2.82 -20.48
CA ASP A 103 -8.59 1.37 -20.69
C ASP A 103 -7.21 0.72 -20.62
N ILE A 104 -6.14 1.44 -20.25
CA ILE A 104 -4.76 0.87 -20.32
C ILE A 104 -4.10 0.54 -18.96
N SER A 105 -4.61 0.98 -17.81
CA SER A 105 -3.86 0.83 -16.55
C SER A 105 -4.47 -0.10 -15.50
N SER A 106 -4.79 -1.33 -15.89
CA SER A 106 -4.79 -2.47 -14.96
C SER A 106 -3.53 -3.33 -15.10
N SER A 107 -2.48 -2.82 -15.76
CA SER A 107 -1.14 -3.36 -15.53
C SER A 107 -0.86 -3.19 -14.04
N SER A 108 -0.80 -4.31 -13.33
CA SER A 108 -0.52 -4.32 -11.90
C SER A 108 0.71 -3.46 -11.66
N SER A 109 0.58 -2.37 -10.92
CA SER A 109 1.67 -1.44 -10.61
C SER A 109 2.74 -2.05 -9.67
N GLY A 110 2.67 -3.36 -9.42
CA GLY A 110 3.65 -4.12 -8.67
C GLY A 110 4.67 -4.79 -9.58
N TRP A 111 5.86 -5.04 -9.04
CA TRP A 111 6.88 -5.86 -9.70
C TRP A 111 6.28 -7.22 -10.08
N GLN A 112 6.42 -7.62 -11.35
CA GLN A 112 6.07 -8.95 -11.83
C GLN A 112 7.30 -9.74 -12.22
N PRO A 113 7.31 -11.06 -11.97
CA PRO A 113 8.36 -11.93 -12.50
C PRO A 113 8.36 -11.92 -14.04
N PRO A 114 9.49 -12.22 -14.69
CA PRO A 114 9.58 -12.34 -16.14
C PRO A 114 8.72 -13.51 -16.68
N PRO A 115 8.39 -13.52 -17.98
CA PRO A 115 7.78 -14.68 -18.63
C PRO A 115 8.65 -15.94 -18.53
N ILE A 116 8.02 -17.12 -18.65
CA ILE A 116 8.71 -18.41 -18.68
C ILE A 116 9.74 -18.42 -19.82
N GLY A 117 10.97 -18.83 -19.52
CA GLY A 117 12.09 -18.84 -20.45
C GLY A 117 12.94 -17.56 -20.43
N ASN A 118 12.55 -16.56 -19.65
CA ASN A 118 13.29 -15.30 -19.49
C ASN A 118 13.86 -15.16 -18.07
N LEU A 119 14.96 -14.42 -17.98
CA LEU A 119 15.54 -13.96 -16.72
C LEU A 119 15.39 -12.45 -16.62
N LYS A 120 15.14 -11.94 -15.41
CA LYS A 120 15.10 -10.51 -15.13
C LYS A 120 16.27 -10.11 -14.24
N LEU A 121 17.11 -9.20 -14.74
CA LEU A 121 18.20 -8.58 -13.99
C LEU A 121 17.71 -7.29 -13.34
N ASN A 122 17.86 -7.20 -12.03
CA ASN A 122 17.75 -5.96 -11.27
C ASN A 122 19.16 -5.56 -10.82
N SER A 123 19.61 -4.36 -11.16
CA SER A 123 20.90 -3.82 -10.71
C SER A 123 20.71 -2.48 -10.02
N ASP A 124 21.56 -2.19 -9.04
CA ASP A 124 21.64 -0.90 -8.37
C ASP A 124 23.11 -0.52 -8.14
N ALA A 125 23.39 0.78 -8.09
CA ALA A 125 24.74 1.29 -7.86
C ALA A 125 24.76 2.30 -6.71
N ALA A 126 25.63 2.07 -5.73
CA ALA A 126 25.90 2.98 -4.64
C ALA A 126 27.14 3.82 -4.99
N VAL A 127 26.93 5.07 -5.40
CA VAL A 127 28.02 6.00 -5.71
C VAL A 127 28.10 7.07 -4.61
N PRO A 128 29.11 7.07 -3.73
CA PRO A 128 29.37 8.14 -2.77
C PRO A 128 29.74 9.44 -3.47
N LEU A 129 29.45 10.56 -2.81
CA LEU A 129 29.66 11.91 -3.37
C LEU A 129 31.12 12.27 -3.61
N ASP A 130 32.05 11.64 -2.88
CA ASP A 130 33.48 11.87 -3.06
C ASP A 130 34.05 11.17 -4.30
N GLY A 131 33.26 10.28 -4.94
CA GLY A 131 33.64 9.55 -6.15
C GLY A 131 34.83 8.62 -5.98
N THR A 132 35.25 8.34 -4.74
CA THR A 132 36.47 7.58 -4.44
C THR A 132 36.27 6.07 -4.49
N SER A 133 35.02 5.64 -4.36
CA SER A 133 34.59 4.26 -4.44
C SER A 133 33.22 4.19 -5.09
N PHE A 134 32.77 3.01 -5.52
CA PHE A 134 31.38 2.76 -5.85
C PHE A 134 31.04 1.27 -5.67
N GLY A 135 29.83 1.01 -5.19
CA GLY A 135 29.26 -0.32 -5.09
C GLY A 135 28.30 -0.60 -6.24
N VAL A 136 28.27 -1.83 -6.76
CA VAL A 136 27.24 -2.31 -7.70
C VAL A 136 26.66 -3.60 -7.15
N GLY A 137 25.34 -3.64 -6.98
CA GLY A 137 24.59 -4.84 -6.65
C GLY A 137 23.77 -5.30 -7.84
N ALA A 138 23.71 -6.61 -8.07
CA ALA A 138 22.89 -7.20 -9.14
C ALA A 138 22.21 -8.48 -8.66
N VAL A 139 20.95 -8.67 -9.05
CA VAL A 139 20.14 -9.86 -8.75
C VAL A 139 19.44 -10.30 -10.03
N ILE A 140 19.58 -11.58 -10.38
CA ILE A 140 18.85 -12.20 -11.48
C ILE A 140 17.75 -13.07 -10.91
N ARG A 141 16.54 -12.94 -11.47
CA ARG A 141 15.37 -13.74 -11.10
C ARG A 141 14.79 -14.52 -12.27
N ASP A 142 14.26 -15.71 -11.98
CA ASP A 142 13.51 -16.55 -12.92
C ASP A 142 12.02 -16.19 -13.00
N ALA A 143 11.26 -16.97 -13.76
CA ALA A 143 9.82 -16.75 -14.01
C ALA A 143 8.94 -17.02 -12.78
N GLU A 144 9.44 -17.76 -11.80
CA GLU A 144 8.84 -17.95 -10.49
C GLU A 144 9.21 -16.80 -9.53
N GLY A 145 10.03 -15.85 -9.99
CA GLY A 145 10.53 -14.71 -9.23
C GLY A 145 11.61 -15.07 -8.22
N GLN A 146 12.13 -16.30 -8.25
CA GLN A 146 13.20 -16.76 -7.38
C GLN A 146 14.52 -16.14 -7.82
N VAL A 147 15.37 -15.85 -6.84
CA VAL A 147 16.73 -15.36 -7.12
C VAL A 147 17.59 -16.53 -7.55
N VAL A 148 18.09 -16.49 -8.78
CA VAL A 148 19.00 -17.50 -9.32
C VAL A 148 20.47 -17.07 -9.22
N VAL A 149 20.73 -15.75 -9.23
CA VAL A 149 22.07 -15.18 -9.06
C VAL A 149 21.98 -13.89 -8.24
N ALA A 150 22.93 -13.70 -7.34
CA ALA A 150 23.17 -12.43 -6.66
C ALA A 150 24.67 -12.09 -6.73
N MET A 151 24.97 -10.82 -7.00
CA MET A 151 26.32 -10.30 -7.10
C MET A 151 26.40 -8.96 -6.36
N SER A 152 27.53 -8.74 -5.71
CA SER A 152 27.92 -7.45 -5.17
C SER A 152 29.38 -7.19 -5.53
N LEU A 153 29.65 -6.01 -6.07
CA LEU A 153 30.98 -5.50 -6.36
C LEU A 153 31.16 -4.19 -5.61
N CYS A 154 32.30 -4.04 -4.94
CA CYS A 154 32.71 -2.78 -4.33
C CYS A 154 34.08 -2.44 -4.91
N LEU A 155 34.22 -1.25 -5.48
CA LEU A 155 35.45 -0.72 -6.07
C LEU A 155 35.82 0.60 -5.38
#